data_AF-A0AA36N3B3-F1
#
_entry.id   AF-A0AA36N3B3-F1
#
_cell.length_a   1.000
_cell.length_b   1.000
_cell.length_c   1.000
_cell.angle_alpha   90.00
_cell.angle_beta   90.00
_cell.angle_gamma   90.00
#
_symmetry.space_group_name_H-M   'P 1'
#
loop_
_entity.id
_entity.type
_entity.pdbx_description
1 polymer ?
#
loop_
_entity_poly.entity_id
_entity_poly.type
_entity_poly.pdbx_seq_one_letter_code
_entity_poly.pdbx_strand_id
1 'polypeptide(L)'
;VVFTVINITFCVAFTLELVLRLYAHQMQFFIGDGWAWNLFDGIVVLFSIVDELSQLLLVSDTRLLGFAGVLRMLRLGRLLRLVRLIRVIPALKSMVTLISASVNSFFWTGVLLLILMYCVAVYFTELATDVRMNIQEKKAERLAEIQRYWGSLGQEPLGT
;
A
#
# COMPACT_ATOMS: atom_id res chain seq x y z
N VAL A 1 1.96 -16.93 -33.16
CA VAL A 1 0.82 -17.84 -33.43
C VAL A 1 0.75 -18.97 -32.41
N VAL A 2 1.72 -19.89 -32.33
CA VAL A 2 1.69 -21.02 -31.36
C VAL A 2 1.48 -20.58 -29.91
N PHE A 3 2.25 -19.60 -29.43
CA PHE A 3 2.11 -19.08 -28.07
C PHE A 3 0.72 -18.47 -27.78
N THR A 4 0.12 -17.78 -28.75
CA THR A 4 -1.22 -17.19 -28.64
C THR A 4 -2.28 -18.28 -28.51
N VAL A 5 -2.21 -19.33 -29.35
CA VAL A 5 -3.13 -20.47 -29.27
C VAL A 5 -3.05 -21.14 -27.90
N ILE A 6 -1.84 -21.37 -27.39
CA ILE A 6 -1.62 -21.95 -26.06
C ILE A 6 -2.26 -21.08 -24.96
N ASN A 7 -2.05 -19.76 -25.00
CA ASN A 7 -2.62 -18.85 -24.01
C ASN A 7 -4.15 -18.82 -24.04
N ILE A 8 -4.75 -18.83 -25.24
CA ILE A 8 -6.21 -18.88 -25.41
C ILE A 8 -6.75 -20.20 -24.85
N THR A 9 -6.12 -21.33 -25.17
CA THR A 9 -6.51 -22.65 -24.63
C THR A 9 -6.47 -22.68 -23.11
N PHE A 10 -5.38 -22.19 -22.50
CA PHE A 10 -5.31 -22.06 -21.05
C PHE A 10 -6.35 -21.10 -20.48
N CYS A 11 -6.61 -19.98 -21.14
CA CYS A 11 -7.62 -19.01 -20.72
C CYS A 11 -9.02 -19.64 -20.69
N VAL A 12 -9.40 -20.35 -21.76
CA VAL A 12 -10.68 -21.07 -21.85
C VAL A 12 -10.76 -22.17 -20.80
N ALA A 13 -9.71 -22.98 -20.64
CA ALA A 13 -9.67 -24.05 -19.65
C ALA A 13 -9.86 -23.50 -18.21
N PHE A 14 -9.13 -22.45 -17.84
CA PHE A 14 -9.26 -21.85 -16.50
C PHE A 14 -10.61 -21.15 -16.30
N THR A 15 -11.17 -20.56 -17.35
CA THR A 15 -12.50 -19.96 -17.29
C THR A 15 -13.56 -21.03 -17.05
N LEU A 16 -13.50 -22.15 -17.77
CA LEU A 16 -14.38 -23.28 -17.56
C LEU A 16 -14.22 -23.88 -16.16
N GLU A 17 -12.99 -24.08 -15.71
CA GLU A 17 -12.69 -24.59 -14.37
C GLU A 17 -13.27 -23.68 -13.26
N LEU A 18 -13.11 -22.36 -13.41
CA LEU A 18 -13.67 -21.37 -12.49
C LEU A 18 -15.19 -21.41 -12.48
N VAL A 19 -15.82 -21.45 -13.66
CA VAL A 19 -17.27 -21.53 -13.80
C VAL A 19 -17.82 -22.82 -13.19
N LEU A 20 -17.18 -23.96 -13.42
CA LEU A 20 -17.55 -25.23 -12.80
C LEU A 20 -17.44 -25.18 -11.28
N ARG A 21 -16.36 -24.61 -10.73
CA ARG A 21 -16.21 -24.41 -9.27
C ARG A 21 -17.27 -23.47 -8.71
N LEU A 22 -17.61 -22.41 -9.43
CA LEU A 22 -18.67 -21.49 -9.05
C LEU A 22 -20.05 -22.18 -9.03
N TYR A 23 -20.36 -22.99 -10.04
CA TYR A 23 -21.60 -23.77 -10.09
C TYR A 23 -21.68 -24.83 -8.97
N ALA A 24 -20.56 -25.49 -8.66
CA ALA A 24 -20.50 -26.50 -7.62
C ALA A 24 -20.63 -25.92 -6.20
N HIS A 25 -19.96 -24.80 -5.90
CA HIS A 25 -19.91 -24.23 -4.55
C HIS A 25 -20.92 -23.09 -4.31
N GLN A 26 -21.50 -22.50 -5.36
CA GLN A 26 -22.52 -21.44 -5.26
C GLN A 26 -22.13 -20.32 -4.27
N MET A 27 -22.93 -20.09 -3.21
CA MET A 27 -22.66 -19.09 -2.17
C MET A 27 -21.47 -19.44 -1.28
N GLN A 28 -21.12 -20.73 -1.12
CA GLN A 28 -19.94 -21.16 -0.36
C GLN A 28 -18.63 -20.79 -1.08
N PHE A 29 -18.67 -20.47 -2.38
CA PHE A 29 -17.50 -20.00 -3.11
C PHE A 29 -16.96 -18.67 -2.54
N PHE A 30 -17.86 -17.80 -2.06
CA PHE A 30 -17.53 -16.47 -1.55
C PHE A 30 -17.42 -16.39 -0.03
N ILE A 31 -18.02 -17.34 0.71
CA ILE A 31 -18.13 -17.29 2.17
C ILE A 31 -17.38 -18.45 2.85
N GLY A 32 -17.01 -19.49 2.11
CA GLY A 32 -16.34 -20.68 2.64
C GLY A 32 -14.86 -20.48 2.96
N ASP A 33 -14.28 -21.49 3.60
CA ASP A 33 -12.84 -21.55 3.89
C ASP A 33 -12.03 -21.48 2.59
N GLY A 34 -11.13 -20.49 2.50
CA GLY A 34 -10.33 -20.25 1.29
C GLY A 34 -11.00 -19.37 0.23
N TRP A 35 -12.09 -18.67 0.54
CA TRP A 35 -12.74 -17.70 -0.36
C TRP A 35 -11.76 -16.69 -0.99
N ALA A 36 -10.70 -16.30 -0.27
CA ALA A 36 -9.69 -15.38 -0.78
C ALA A 36 -8.93 -15.95 -1.98
N TRP A 37 -8.65 -17.26 -1.98
CA TRP A 37 -8.04 -17.95 -3.12
C TRP A 37 -9.00 -18.07 -4.28
N ASN A 38 -10.28 -18.32 -4.01
CA ASN A 38 -11.34 -18.37 -5.02
C ASN A 38 -11.56 -17.00 -5.69
N LEU A 39 -11.54 -15.93 -4.90
CA LEU A 39 -11.68 -14.56 -5.40
C LEU A 39 -10.44 -14.13 -6.20
N PHE A 40 -9.24 -14.43 -5.68
CA PHE A 40 -8.00 -14.27 -6.44
C PHE A 40 -8.07 -15.05 -7.75
N ASP A 41 -8.58 -16.29 -7.71
CA ASP A 41 -8.91 -17.14 -8.85
C ASP A 41 -9.72 -16.42 -9.91
N GLY A 42 -10.84 -15.83 -9.52
CA GLY A 42 -11.69 -15.02 -10.38
C GLY A 42 -11.00 -13.79 -10.96
N ILE A 43 -10.29 -13.00 -10.15
CA ILE A 43 -9.66 -11.75 -10.59
C ILE A 43 -8.65 -12.02 -11.69
N VAL A 44 -7.75 -12.99 -11.52
CA VAL A 44 -6.74 -13.28 -12.55
C VAL A 44 -7.41 -13.79 -13.83
N VAL A 45 -8.45 -14.63 -13.76
CA VAL A 45 -9.18 -15.08 -14.97
C VAL A 45 -9.84 -13.90 -15.68
N LEU A 46 -10.47 -12.98 -14.96
CA LEU A 46 -11.06 -11.78 -15.55
C LEU A 46 -10.02 -10.93 -16.30
N PHE A 47 -8.90 -10.62 -15.63
CA PHE A 47 -7.80 -9.90 -16.26
C PHE A 47 -7.19 -10.64 -17.45
N SER A 48 -7.21 -11.97 -17.41
CA SER A 48 -6.72 -12.82 -18.49
C SER A 48 -7.56 -12.70 -19.76
N ILE A 49 -8.88 -12.67 -19.60
CA ILE A 49 -9.83 -12.46 -20.69
C ILE A 49 -9.66 -11.05 -21.26
N VAL A 50 -9.56 -10.05 -20.39
CA VAL A 50 -9.39 -8.64 -20.79
C VAL A 50 -8.06 -8.42 -21.54
N ASP A 51 -6.95 -8.99 -21.07
CA ASP A 51 -5.66 -8.92 -21.77
C ASP A 51 -5.74 -9.55 -23.16
N GLU A 52 -6.28 -10.76 -23.29
CA GLU A 52 -6.38 -11.45 -24.58
C GLU A 52 -7.32 -10.72 -25.55
N LEU A 53 -8.46 -10.22 -25.07
CA LEU A 53 -9.40 -9.40 -25.86
C LEU A 53 -8.75 -8.10 -26.33
N SER A 54 -7.97 -7.44 -25.47
CA SER A 54 -7.27 -6.21 -25.84
C SER A 54 -6.22 -6.44 -26.93
N GLN A 55 -5.54 -7.59 -26.90
CA GLN A 55 -4.55 -7.94 -27.91
C GLN A 55 -5.21 -8.21 -29.27
N LEU A 56 -6.40 -8.82 -29.29
CA LEU A 56 -7.19 -9.02 -30.50
C LEU A 56 -7.66 -7.68 -31.08
N LEU A 57 -8.23 -6.79 -30.25
CA LEU A 57 -8.76 -5.50 -30.70
C LEU A 57 -7.66 -4.54 -31.22
N LEU A 58 -6.47 -4.57 -30.61
CA LEU A 58 -5.32 -3.79 -31.06
C LEU A 58 -4.85 -4.15 -32.47
N VAL A 59 -4.98 -5.42 -32.86
CA VAL A 59 -4.60 -5.87 -34.22
C VAL A 59 -5.64 -5.43 -35.25
N SER A 60 -6.90 -5.30 -34.84
CA SER A 60 -8.01 -4.97 -35.74
C SER A 60 -8.24 -3.48 -35.95
N ASP A 61 -7.97 -2.62 -34.96
CA ASP A 61 -8.33 -1.20 -35.06
C ASP A 61 -7.28 -0.25 -34.44
N THR A 62 -6.57 0.50 -35.30
CA THR A 62 -5.57 1.50 -34.89
C THR A 62 -6.19 2.78 -34.31
N ARG A 63 -7.52 2.95 -34.38
CA ARG A 63 -8.24 4.10 -33.80
C ARG A 63 -8.20 4.12 -32.27
N LEU A 64 -7.82 3.01 -31.64
CA LEU A 64 -7.67 2.89 -30.18
C LEU A 64 -6.44 3.63 -29.62
N LEU A 65 -5.68 4.38 -30.45
CA LEU A 65 -4.60 5.26 -30.00
C LEU A 65 -5.04 6.28 -28.92
N GLY A 66 -6.31 6.69 -28.92
CA GLY A 66 -6.89 7.53 -27.85
C GLY A 66 -6.93 6.84 -26.48
N PHE A 67 -6.93 5.50 -26.46
CA PHE A 67 -6.87 4.67 -25.24
C PHE A 67 -5.44 4.24 -24.88
N ALA A 68 -4.41 4.88 -25.43
CA ALA A 68 -3.00 4.53 -25.19
C ALA A 68 -2.64 4.39 -23.70
N GLY A 69 -3.27 5.16 -22.81
CA GLY A 69 -3.11 5.02 -21.35
C GLY A 69 -3.65 3.69 -20.80
N VAL A 70 -4.87 3.30 -21.19
CA VAL A 70 -5.48 2.02 -20.80
C VAL A 70 -4.71 0.85 -21.42
N LEU A 71 -4.27 1.00 -22.67
CA LEU A 71 -3.44 0.02 -23.35
C LEU A 71 -2.07 -0.16 -22.67
N ARG A 72 -1.51 0.87 -22.03
CA ARG A 72 -0.30 0.73 -21.18
C ARG A 72 -0.60 -0.06 -19.91
N MET A 73 -1.71 0.20 -19.24
CA MET A 73 -2.12 -0.58 -18.06
C MET A 73 -2.39 -2.04 -18.41
N LEU A 74 -2.99 -2.31 -19.57
CA LEU A 74 -3.21 -3.68 -20.06
C LEU A 74 -1.91 -4.44 -20.31
N ARG A 75 -0.79 -3.75 -20.60
CA ARG A 75 0.54 -4.41 -20.64
C ARG A 75 0.95 -4.98 -19.28
N LEU A 76 0.49 -4.41 -18.16
CA LEU A 76 0.68 -5.01 -16.83
C LEU A 76 -0.07 -6.34 -16.68
N GLY A 77 -1.13 -6.56 -17.48
CA GLY A 77 -1.80 -7.86 -17.62
C GLY A 77 -0.86 -9.00 -18.04
N ARG A 78 0.27 -8.68 -18.67
CA ARG A 78 1.34 -9.66 -18.94
C ARG A 78 1.98 -10.19 -17.67
N LEU A 79 2.10 -9.39 -16.60
CA LEU A 79 2.58 -9.84 -15.30
C LEU A 79 1.58 -10.80 -14.64
N LEU A 80 0.27 -10.60 -14.87
CA LEU A 80 -0.75 -11.51 -14.38
C LEU A 80 -0.65 -12.90 -15.02
N ARG A 81 -0.03 -13.04 -16.19
CA ARG A 81 0.31 -14.36 -16.75
C ARG A 81 1.31 -15.11 -15.88
N LEU A 82 2.29 -14.41 -15.29
CA LEU A 82 3.23 -15.00 -14.32
C LEU A 82 2.50 -15.43 -13.05
N VAL A 83 1.50 -14.65 -12.62
CA VAL A 83 0.65 -14.98 -11.48
C VAL A 83 -0.14 -16.29 -11.71
N ARG A 84 -0.51 -16.63 -12.96
CA ARG A 84 -1.14 -17.93 -13.26
C ARG A 84 -0.24 -19.12 -12.93
N LEU A 85 1.10 -18.98 -13.01
CA LEU A 85 2.02 -20.08 -12.63
C LEU A 85 1.88 -20.46 -11.16
N ILE A 86 1.52 -19.50 -10.29
CA ILE A 86 1.29 -19.74 -8.87
C ILE A 86 0.16 -20.74 -8.66
N ARG A 87 -0.83 -20.79 -9.57
CA ARG A 87 -1.94 -21.75 -9.52
C ARG A 87 -1.55 -23.14 -9.97
N VAL A 88 -0.80 -23.19 -11.07
CA VAL A 88 -0.42 -24.46 -11.70
C VAL A 88 0.63 -25.19 -10.85
N ILE A 89 1.51 -24.43 -10.18
CA ILE A 89 2.60 -24.98 -9.40
C ILE A 89 2.20 -24.99 -7.91
N PRO A 90 1.86 -26.16 -7.32
CA PRO A 90 1.42 -26.23 -5.93
C PRO A 90 2.49 -25.73 -4.95
N ALA A 91 3.79 -25.92 -5.28
CA ALA A 91 4.88 -25.38 -4.48
C ALA A 91 4.83 -23.84 -4.38
N LEU A 92 4.51 -23.13 -5.47
CA LEU A 92 4.40 -21.66 -5.44
C LEU A 92 3.20 -21.20 -4.62
N LYS A 93 2.06 -21.87 -4.75
CA LYS A 93 0.87 -21.58 -3.93
C LYS A 93 1.17 -21.69 -2.44
N SER A 94 1.88 -22.75 -2.03
CA SER A 94 2.29 -22.92 -0.63
C SER A 94 3.22 -21.81 -0.17
N MET A 95 4.21 -21.42 -0.98
CA MET A 95 5.11 -20.31 -0.66
C MET A 95 4.36 -18.99 -0.48
N VAL A 96 3.43 -18.67 -1.38
CA VAL A 96 2.61 -17.45 -1.27
C VAL A 96 1.74 -17.48 -0.01
N THR A 97 1.21 -18.65 0.36
CA THR A 97 0.44 -18.80 1.60
C THR A 97 1.31 -18.48 2.82
N LEU A 98 2.54 -19.00 2.87
CA LEU A 98 3.49 -18.72 3.95
C LEU A 98 3.90 -17.24 4.01
N ILE A 99 4.13 -16.61 2.85
CA ILE A 99 4.41 -15.18 2.76
C ILE A 99 3.22 -14.38 3.29
N SER A 100 2.00 -14.71 2.85
CA SER A 100 0.79 -14.01 3.30
C SER A 100 0.57 -14.13 4.82
N ALA A 101 0.85 -15.30 5.39
CA ALA A 101 0.79 -15.53 6.83
C ALA A 101 1.84 -14.67 7.57
N SER A 102 3.05 -14.57 7.01
CA SER A 102 4.13 -13.76 7.57
C SER A 102 3.79 -12.27 7.53
N VAL A 103 3.23 -11.76 6.43
CA VAL A 103 2.86 -10.35 6.27
C VAL A 103 1.93 -9.87 7.39
N ASN A 104 0.99 -10.70 7.84
CA ASN A 104 0.12 -10.34 8.96
C ASN A 104 0.93 -10.08 10.25
N SER A 105 1.85 -10.96 10.60
CA SER A 105 2.72 -10.79 11.77
C SER A 105 3.66 -9.58 11.64
N PHE A 106 4.19 -9.35 10.43
CA PHE A 106 5.01 -8.18 10.13
C PHE A 106 4.22 -6.88 10.25
N PHE A 107 2.94 -6.88 9.86
CA PHE A 107 2.07 -5.72 10.01
C PHE A 107 1.90 -5.34 11.48
N TRP A 108 1.58 -6.29 12.35
CA TRP A 108 1.48 -6.04 13.79
C TRP A 108 2.79 -5.58 14.42
N THR A 109 3.91 -6.18 13.99
CA THR A 109 5.25 -5.75 14.40
C THR A 109 5.53 -4.31 13.97
N GLY A 110 5.16 -3.94 12.74
CA GLY A 110 5.29 -2.58 12.22
C GLY A 110 4.43 -1.58 12.99
N VAL A 111 3.19 -1.94 13.34
CA VAL A 111 2.31 -1.12 14.19
C VAL A 111 2.95 -0.90 15.57
N LEU A 112 3.48 -1.94 16.20
CA LEU A 112 4.18 -1.83 17.47
C LEU A 112 5.40 -0.90 17.37
N LEU A 113 6.20 -1.05 16.31
CA LEU A 113 7.37 -0.20 16.05
C LEU A 113 6.97 1.27 15.89
N LEU A 114 5.88 1.55 15.17
CA LEU A 114 5.35 2.91 15.00
C LEU A 114 4.91 3.52 16.33
N ILE A 115 4.24 2.75 17.20
CA ILE A 115 3.85 3.20 18.54
C ILE A 115 5.09 3.53 19.37
N LEU A 116 6.11 2.66 19.35
CA LEU A 116 7.37 2.91 20.07
C LEU A 116 8.05 4.20 19.58
N MET A 117 8.16 4.38 18.26
CA MET A 117 8.70 5.61 17.67
C MET A 117 7.91 6.84 18.09
N TYR A 118 6.57 6.74 18.13
CA TYR A 118 5.70 7.83 18.58
C TYR A 118 5.94 8.19 20.05
N CYS A 119 6.04 7.21 20.95
CA CYS A 119 6.33 7.44 22.36
C CYS A 119 7.69 8.16 22.55
N VAL A 120 8.72 7.72 21.83
CA VAL A 120 10.04 8.37 21.87
C VAL A 120 9.94 9.80 21.34
N ALA A 121 9.24 10.04 20.23
CA ALA A 121 9.06 11.38 19.69
C ALA A 121 8.33 12.33 20.66
N VAL A 122 7.28 11.85 21.34
CA VAL A 122 6.57 12.63 22.37
C VAL A 122 7.50 12.91 23.55
N TYR A 123 8.24 11.92 24.03
CA TYR A 123 9.20 12.11 25.12
C TYR A 123 10.24 13.20 24.80
N PHE A 124 10.80 13.18 23.59
CA PHE A 124 11.71 14.24 23.14
C PHE A 124 11.03 15.60 23.05
N THR A 125 9.76 15.66 22.64
CA THR A 125 8.99 16.90 22.55
C THR A 125 8.70 17.50 23.92
N GLU A 126 8.35 16.66 24.90
CA GLU A 126 8.16 17.08 26.30
C GLU A 126 9.47 17.60 26.90
N LEU A 127 10.58 16.86 26.69
CA LEU A 127 11.90 17.28 27.15
C LEU A 127 12.32 18.63 26.53
N ALA A 128 12.12 18.81 25.23
CA ALA A 128 12.41 20.07 24.55
C ALA A 128 11.54 21.22 25.07
N THR A 129 10.29 20.95 25.41
CA THR A 129 9.36 21.92 25.96
C THR A 129 9.78 22.33 27.37
N ASP A 130 10.12 21.37 28.24
CA ASP A 130 10.57 21.61 29.60
C ASP A 130 11.88 22.43 29.64
N VAL A 131 12.86 22.10 28.78
CA VAL A 131 14.10 22.88 28.64
C VAL A 131 13.79 24.33 28.21
N ARG A 132 12.87 24.52 27.26
CA ARG A 132 12.48 25.86 26.80
C ARG A 132 11.81 26.67 27.91
N MET A 133 10.92 26.05 28.68
CA MET A 133 10.21 26.69 29.79
C MET A 133 11.19 27.11 30.89
N ASN A 134 12.09 26.22 31.29
CA ASN A 134 13.13 26.49 32.30
C ASN A 134 14.08 27.64 31.88
N ILE A 135 14.47 27.71 30.59
CA ILE A 135 15.29 28.83 30.08
C ILE A 135 14.51 30.15 30.11
N GLN A 136 13.23 30.11 29.72
CA GLN A 136 12.38 31.30 29.69
C GLN A 136 12.11 31.85 31.10
N GLU A 137 11.86 30.98 32.07
CA GLU A 137 11.68 31.35 33.48
C GLU A 137 12.95 32.00 34.05
N LYS A 138 14.11 31.34 33.94
CA LYS A 138 15.40 31.91 34.37
C LYS A 138 15.75 33.22 33.66
N LYS A 139 15.30 33.40 32.41
CA LYS A 139 15.48 34.65 31.67
C LYS A 139 14.56 35.73 32.24
N ALA A 140 13.30 35.43 32.52
CA ALA A 140 12.35 36.36 33.12
C ALA A 140 12.80 36.82 34.52
N GLU A 141 13.26 35.88 35.37
CA GLU A 141 13.82 36.20 36.70
C GLU A 141 15.01 37.14 36.61
N ARG A 142 15.98 36.85 35.73
CA ARG A 142 17.13 37.73 35.51
C ARG A 142 16.75 39.11 34.99
N LEU A 143 15.77 39.19 34.10
CA LEU A 143 15.28 40.49 33.60
C LEU A 143 14.60 41.29 34.71
N ALA A 144 13.80 40.63 35.57
CA ALA A 144 13.18 41.26 36.73
C ALA A 144 14.23 41.74 37.74
N GLU A 145 15.29 40.98 37.97
CA GLU A 145 16.42 41.36 38.83
C GLU A 145 17.18 42.58 38.28
N ILE A 146 17.53 42.57 36.97
CA ILE A 146 18.18 43.70 36.32
C ILE A 146 17.30 44.95 36.40
N GLN A 147 16.00 44.85 36.15
CA GLN A 147 15.07 45.98 36.30
C GLN A 147 14.99 46.47 37.75
N ARG A 148 15.05 45.57 38.74
CA ARG A 148 15.00 45.94 40.15
C ARG A 148 16.23 46.72 40.59
N TYR A 149 17.43 46.33 40.16
CA TYR A 149 18.69 46.97 40.56
C TYR A 149 19.11 48.14 39.66
N TRP A 150 18.85 48.05 38.35
CA TRP A 150 19.33 49.01 37.34
C TRP A 150 18.19 49.76 36.63
N GLY A 151 16.93 49.54 37.00
CA GLY A 151 15.77 50.15 36.32
C GLY A 151 15.69 51.67 36.39
N SER A 152 16.38 52.31 37.35
CA SER A 152 16.45 53.77 37.45
C SER A 152 17.54 54.42 36.60
N LEU A 153 18.46 53.64 36.00
CA LEU A 153 19.65 54.17 35.33
C LEU A 153 19.46 54.52 33.85
N GLY A 154 18.27 54.25 33.29
CA GLY A 154 17.88 54.64 31.93
C GLY A 154 16.78 55.70 31.85
N GLN A 155 16.32 56.25 32.97
CA GLN A 155 15.40 57.39 32.99
C GLN A 155 16.19 58.71 33.02
N GLU A 156 17.09 58.93 32.06
CA GLU A 156 17.53 60.29 31.77
C GLU A 156 16.50 60.94 30.84
N PRO A 157 15.91 62.09 31.21
CA PRO A 157 15.10 62.85 30.30
C PRO A 157 16.03 63.43 29.22
N LEU A 158 15.97 62.88 28.01
CA LEU A 158 16.43 63.56 26.80
C LEU A 158 15.60 64.85 26.65
N GLY A 159 16.07 65.93 27.26
CA GLY A 159 15.34 67.19 27.28
C GLY A 159 16.02 68.26 28.12
N THR A 160 17.19 68.73 27.67
CA THR A 160 17.54 70.15 27.51
C THR A 160 18.81 70.26 26.65
#